data_AF-A0A965PL46-F1
#
_entry.id   AF-A0A965PL46-F1
#
_cell.length_a   1.000
_cell.length_b   1.000
_cell.length_c   1.000
_cell.angle_alpha   90.00
_cell.angle_beta   90.00
_cell.angle_gamma   90.00
#
_symmetry.space_group_name_H-M   'P 1'
#
loop_
_entity.id
_entity.type
_entity.pdbx_description
1 polymer ?
#
loop_
_entity_poly.entity_id
_entity_poly.type
_entity_poly.pdbx_seq_one_letter_code
_entity_poly.pdbx_strand_id
1 'polypeptide(L)'
;MAGLDLWVKVEDGKVVQGANPLPLSVQNWGADKEALIRSGWYPVVSVKPDSMDYVTEVWESESYEINEDHVVWTLTKRSKTQEELDAELAEKWRLWRIERNFRLAETDWVIIKFLEAGQAVPAEWTAYRQALRDLPTIVDFNGLDWPVKPT
;
A
#
# COMPACT_ATOMS: atom_id res chain seq x y z
N MET A 1 18.05 7.14 17.60
CA MET A 1 17.32 5.85 17.63
C MET A 1 18.35 4.77 17.39
N ALA A 2 18.42 3.73 18.25
CA ALA A 2 19.23 2.55 17.93
C ALA A 2 18.70 2.00 16.60
N GLY A 3 19.54 2.05 15.56
CA GLY A 3 19.18 1.57 14.23
C GLY A 3 18.75 0.11 14.33
N LEU A 4 17.82 -0.30 13.47
CA LEU A 4 17.54 -1.72 13.28
C LEU A 4 18.90 -2.42 13.05
N ASP A 5 19.15 -3.54 13.75
CA ASP A 5 20.38 -4.33 13.59
C ASP A 5 20.32 -5.10 12.26
N LEU A 6 20.51 -4.34 11.18
CA LEU A 6 20.41 -4.79 9.80
C LEU A 6 21.80 -5.09 9.25
N TRP A 7 21.84 -6.14 8.44
CA TRP A 7 23.03 -6.66 7.82
C TRP A 7 22.73 -6.94 6.35
N VAL A 8 23.76 -6.81 5.52
CA VAL A 8 23.75 -7.24 4.12
C VAL A 8 24.78 -8.34 3.92
N LYS A 9 24.52 -9.22 2.96
CA LYS A 9 25.51 -10.17 2.47
C LYS A 9 26.15 -9.60 1.22
N VAL A 10 27.48 -9.49 1.24
CA VAL A 10 28.30 -9.08 0.10
C VAL A 10 29.13 -10.27 -0.36
N GLU A 11 29.04 -10.58 -1.65
CA GLU A 11 29.84 -11.60 -2.34
C GLU A 11 30.35 -10.99 -3.65
N ASP A 12 31.64 -11.17 -3.95
CA ASP A 12 32.29 -10.63 -5.16
C ASP A 12 32.04 -9.13 -5.39
N GLY A 13 32.04 -8.34 -4.31
CA GLY A 13 31.82 -6.89 -4.35
C GLY A 13 30.38 -6.48 -4.66
N LYS A 14 29.42 -7.41 -4.57
CA LYS A 14 28.00 -7.15 -4.81
C LYS A 14 27.15 -7.55 -3.62
N VAL A 15 26.14 -6.75 -3.33
CA VAL A 15 25.11 -7.13 -2.36
C VAL A 15 24.26 -8.25 -2.96
N VAL A 16 24.33 -9.44 -2.36
CA VAL A 16 23.52 -10.62 -2.74
C VAL A 16 22.33 -10.84 -1.82
N GLN A 17 22.36 -10.21 -0.63
CA GLN A 17 21.22 -10.14 0.28
C GLN A 17 21.10 -8.71 0.83
N GLY A 18 19.93 -8.09 0.60
CA GLY A 18 19.62 -6.74 1.06
C GLY A 18 19.49 -6.63 2.58
N ALA A 19 19.35 -5.39 3.06
CA ALA A 19 19.39 -5.05 4.48
C ALA A 19 18.30 -5.74 5.30
N ASN A 20 18.67 -6.76 6.07
CA ASN A 20 17.77 -7.57 6.90
C ASN A 20 18.46 -7.95 8.21
N PRO A 21 17.70 -8.39 9.24
CA PRO A 21 18.31 -9.06 10.38
C PRO A 21 19.14 -10.26 9.90
N LEU A 22 20.26 -10.56 10.59
CA LEU A 22 21.07 -11.74 10.27
C LEU A 22 20.20 -13.00 10.22
N PRO A 23 20.43 -13.94 9.30
CA PRO A 23 19.76 -15.23 9.33
C PRO A 23 20.01 -15.95 10.67
N LEU A 24 19.01 -16.69 11.18
CA LEU A 24 19.13 -17.43 12.46
C LEU A 24 20.34 -18.37 12.48
N SER A 25 20.68 -18.98 11.34
CA SER A 25 21.86 -19.84 11.21
C SER A 25 23.17 -19.09 11.50
N VAL A 26 23.25 -17.81 11.15
CA VAL A 26 24.42 -16.95 11.35
C VAL A 26 24.42 -16.37 12.77
N GLN A 27 23.26 -15.99 13.29
CA GLN A 27 23.12 -15.51 14.68
C GLN A 27 23.58 -16.58 15.69
N ASN A 28 23.23 -17.85 15.44
CA ASN A 28 23.58 -18.97 16.31
C ASN A 28 25.09 -19.27 16.37
N TRP A 29 25.91 -18.66 15.52
CA TRP A 29 27.36 -18.83 15.55
C TRP A 29 28.04 -18.01 16.65
N GLY A 30 27.32 -17.07 17.30
CA GLY A 30 27.91 -16.20 18.32
C GLY A 30 29.10 -15.39 17.81
N ALA A 31 29.16 -15.13 16.50
CA ALA A 31 30.30 -14.51 15.85
C ALA A 31 30.35 -13.00 16.18
N ASP A 32 31.56 -12.49 16.45
CA ASP A 32 31.77 -11.05 16.60
C ASP A 32 31.65 -10.31 15.25
N LYS A 33 31.54 -8.98 15.31
CA LYS A 33 31.36 -8.11 14.15
C LYS A 33 32.44 -8.34 13.08
N GLU A 34 33.68 -8.54 13.49
CA GLU A 34 34.81 -8.73 12.56
C GLU A 34 34.73 -10.08 11.83
N ALA A 35 34.34 -11.15 12.54
CA ALA A 35 34.13 -12.46 11.94
C ALA A 35 32.99 -12.43 10.91
N LEU A 36 31.90 -11.71 11.20
CA LEU A 36 30.80 -11.48 10.26
C LEU A 36 31.29 -10.77 9.00
N ILE A 37 32.02 -9.66 9.13
CA ILE A 37 32.57 -8.91 8.00
C ILE A 37 33.50 -9.78 7.16
N ARG A 38 34.43 -10.53 7.78
CA ARG A 38 35.31 -11.48 7.07
C ARG A 38 34.53 -12.57 6.32
N SER A 39 33.37 -12.95 6.83
CA SER A 39 32.48 -13.91 6.17
C SER A 39 31.55 -13.25 5.14
N GLY A 40 31.72 -11.97 4.84
CA GLY A 40 30.92 -11.22 3.86
C GLY A 40 29.62 -10.64 4.41
N TRP A 41 29.38 -10.70 5.71
CA TRP A 41 28.23 -10.08 6.37
C TRP A 41 28.62 -8.71 6.90
N TYR A 42 28.05 -7.67 6.34
CA TYR A 42 28.35 -6.30 6.72
C TYR A 42 27.17 -5.68 7.47
N PRO A 43 27.41 -4.95 8.58
CA PRO A 43 26.37 -4.19 9.23
C PRO A 43 25.96 -3.01 8.34
N VAL A 44 24.70 -2.61 8.46
CA VAL A 44 24.10 -1.57 7.63
C VAL A 44 23.99 -0.26 8.40
N VAL A 45 24.51 0.81 7.79
CA VAL A 45 24.18 2.19 8.17
C VAL A 45 23.06 2.65 7.24
N SER A 46 21.85 2.78 7.77
CA SER A 46 20.69 3.19 6.97
C SER A 46 20.61 4.71 6.86
N VAL A 47 20.58 5.23 5.64
CA VAL A 47 20.28 6.62 5.30
C VAL A 47 18.92 6.65 4.62
N LYS A 48 17.89 7.11 5.33
CA LYS A 48 16.53 7.17 4.81
C LYS A 48 15.86 8.50 5.19
N PRO A 49 14.85 8.95 4.44
CA PRO A 49 14.05 10.11 4.81
C PRO A 49 13.41 9.91 6.18
N ASP A 50 13.29 11.00 6.94
CA ASP A 50 12.68 10.99 8.28
C ASP A 50 11.17 10.65 8.24
N SER A 51 10.52 10.97 7.12
CA SER A 51 9.10 10.73 6.90
C SER A 51 8.80 10.44 5.42
N MET A 52 7.63 9.83 5.19
CA MET A 52 7.07 9.59 3.87
C MET A 52 5.59 10.01 3.89
N ASP A 53 5.21 10.89 2.98
CA ASP A 53 3.81 11.15 2.64
C ASP A 53 3.39 10.22 1.50
N TYR A 54 2.76 9.09 1.83
CA TYR A 54 2.33 8.10 0.84
C TYR A 54 1.25 8.62 -0.14
N VAL A 55 0.65 9.78 0.13
CA VAL A 55 -0.31 10.41 -0.78
C VAL A 55 0.42 11.07 -1.94
N THR A 56 1.49 11.82 -1.65
CA THR A 56 2.16 12.67 -2.65
C THR A 56 3.59 12.26 -2.99
N GLU A 57 4.15 11.28 -2.29
CA GLU A 57 5.53 10.83 -2.44
C GLU A 57 5.61 9.33 -2.71
N VAL A 58 6.69 8.93 -3.36
CA VAL A 58 7.04 7.54 -3.64
C VAL A 58 8.52 7.31 -3.38
N TRP A 59 8.87 6.06 -3.05
CA TRP A 59 10.27 5.63 -3.07
C TRP A 59 10.79 5.72 -4.50
N GLU A 60 11.92 6.38 -4.67
CA GLU A 60 12.54 6.58 -5.97
C GLU A 60 13.60 5.52 -6.23
N SER A 61 14.49 5.32 -5.26
CA SER A 61 15.60 4.39 -5.41
C SER A 61 16.10 3.84 -4.08
N GLU A 62 16.78 2.71 -4.17
CA GLU A 62 17.65 2.20 -3.12
C GLU A 62 19.05 1.97 -3.67
N SER A 63 20.07 2.24 -2.85
CA SER A 63 21.47 2.01 -3.21
C SER A 63 22.29 1.51 -2.03
N TYR A 64 23.37 0.79 -2.35
CA TYR A 64 24.31 0.24 -1.38
C TYR A 64 25.72 0.73 -1.72
N GLU A 65 26.34 1.42 -0.78
CA GLU A 65 27.76 1.78 -0.85
C GLU A 65 28.53 0.86 0.11
N ILE A 66 29.39 0.01 -0.46
CA ILE A 66 30.15 -0.98 0.30
C ILE A 66 31.44 -0.34 0.79
N ASN A 67 31.55 -0.16 2.11
CA ASN A 67 32.75 0.29 2.79
C ASN A 67 33.49 -0.91 3.40
N GLU A 68 34.66 -0.65 3.99
CA GLU A 68 35.51 -1.69 4.55
C GLU A 68 34.87 -2.44 5.73
N ASP A 69 34.08 -1.75 6.58
CA ASP A 69 33.54 -2.33 7.82
C ASP A 69 32.00 -2.24 7.94
N HIS A 70 31.34 -1.65 6.96
CA HIS A 70 29.89 -1.49 6.91
C HIS A 70 29.41 -1.25 5.48
N VAL A 71 28.09 -1.31 5.28
CA VAL A 71 27.45 -0.87 4.04
C VAL A 71 26.51 0.27 4.35
N VAL A 72 26.60 1.36 3.58
CA VAL A 72 25.61 2.43 3.64
C VAL A 72 24.46 2.07 2.71
N TRP A 73 23.28 1.85 3.29
CA TRP A 73 22.05 1.62 2.52
C TRP A 73 21.26 2.92 2.47
N THR A 74 21.14 3.48 1.28
CA THR A 74 20.44 4.75 1.06
C THR A 74 19.09 4.51 0.39
N LEU A 75 18.03 5.06 0.95
CA LEU A 75 16.71 5.15 0.33
C LEU A 75 16.45 6.60 -0.06
N THR A 76 16.05 6.85 -1.30
CA THR A 76 15.59 8.18 -1.74
C THR A 76 14.11 8.17 -2.04
N LYS A 77 13.45 9.30 -1.78
CA LYS A 77 12.05 9.52 -2.15
C LYS A 77 11.97 10.66 -3.16
N ARG A 78 10.89 10.67 -3.92
CA ARG A 78 10.51 11.77 -4.81
C ARG A 78 9.03 12.08 -4.68
N SER A 79 8.63 13.26 -5.13
CA SER A 79 7.22 13.56 -5.33
C SER A 79 6.66 12.72 -6.48
N LYS A 80 5.38 12.35 -6.37
CA LYS A 80 4.62 11.77 -7.48
C LYS A 80 4.53 12.77 -8.63
N THR A 81 4.52 12.26 -9.84
CA THR A 81 4.19 13.06 -11.02
C THR A 81 2.69 13.34 -11.06
N GLN A 82 2.27 14.34 -11.84
CA GLN A 82 0.85 14.59 -12.05
C GLN A 82 0.15 13.38 -12.69
N GLU A 83 0.83 12.67 -13.59
CA GLU A 83 0.30 11.46 -14.23
C GLU A 83 0.06 10.34 -13.21
N GLU A 84 0.97 10.13 -12.24
CA GLU A 84 0.79 9.15 -11.18
C GLU A 84 -0.40 9.51 -10.28
N LEU A 85 -0.53 10.80 -9.92
CA LEU A 85 -1.66 11.28 -9.13
C LEU A 85 -3.00 11.11 -9.88
N ASP A 86 -3.02 11.43 -11.16
CA ASP A 86 -4.20 11.30 -12.01
C ASP A 86 -4.58 9.83 -12.22
N ALA A 87 -3.59 8.95 -12.39
CA ALA A 87 -3.81 7.51 -12.52
C ALA A 87 -4.39 6.89 -11.23
N GLU A 88 -3.82 7.25 -10.08
CA GLU A 88 -4.35 6.83 -8.77
C GLU A 88 -5.78 7.33 -8.55
N LEU A 89 -6.05 8.59 -8.91
CA LEU A 89 -7.39 9.17 -8.83
C LEU A 89 -8.37 8.43 -9.75
N ALA A 90 -7.97 8.13 -10.98
CA ALA A 90 -8.78 7.40 -11.94
C ALA A 90 -9.11 5.98 -11.44
N GLU A 91 -8.15 5.31 -10.79
CA GLU A 91 -8.36 3.98 -10.22
C GLU A 91 -9.31 4.01 -9.02
N LYS A 92 -9.17 5.00 -8.12
CA LYS A 92 -10.12 5.22 -7.02
C LYS A 92 -11.54 5.41 -7.54
N TRP A 93 -11.70 6.22 -8.59
CA TRP A 93 -12.98 6.39 -9.27
C TRP A 93 -13.53 5.09 -9.90
N ARG A 94 -12.65 4.26 -10.47
CA ARG A 94 -13.03 2.97 -11.06
C ARG A 94 -13.58 2.02 -9.99
N LEU A 95 -12.84 1.84 -8.90
CA LEU A 95 -13.26 1.00 -7.77
C LEU A 95 -14.56 1.49 -7.16
N TRP A 96 -14.71 2.79 -7.03
CA TRP A 96 -15.93 3.40 -6.49
C TRP A 96 -17.16 3.13 -7.36
N ARG A 97 -17.04 3.26 -8.68
CA ARG A 97 -18.13 2.91 -9.61
C ARG A 97 -18.47 1.42 -9.56
N ILE A 98 -17.48 0.55 -9.37
CA ILE A 98 -17.70 -0.89 -9.21
C ILE A 98 -18.53 -1.16 -7.97
N GLU A 99 -18.16 -0.58 -6.83
CA GLU A 99 -18.89 -0.77 -5.56
C GLU A 99 -20.34 -0.26 -5.65
N ARG A 100 -20.54 0.93 -6.23
CA ARG A 100 -21.90 1.46 -6.48
C ARG A 100 -22.72 0.51 -7.34
N ASN A 101 -22.15 0.02 -8.44
CA ASN A 101 -22.84 -0.88 -9.36
C ASN A 101 -23.14 -2.23 -8.70
N PHE A 102 -22.24 -2.74 -7.87
CA PHE A 102 -22.45 -3.94 -7.07
C PHE A 102 -23.64 -3.79 -6.14
N ARG A 103 -23.70 -2.72 -5.34
CA ARG A 103 -24.82 -2.43 -4.41
C ARG A 103 -26.17 -2.26 -5.12
N LEU A 104 -26.16 -1.68 -6.31
CA LEU A 104 -27.35 -1.62 -7.17
C LEU A 104 -27.75 -3.03 -7.61
N ALA A 105 -26.82 -3.82 -8.16
CA ALA A 105 -27.10 -5.18 -8.63
C ALA A 105 -27.65 -6.09 -7.50
N GLU A 106 -27.10 -5.98 -6.28
CA GLU A 106 -27.58 -6.73 -5.10
C GLU A 106 -29.04 -6.46 -4.71
N THR A 107 -29.63 -5.36 -5.20
CA THR A 107 -30.99 -4.95 -4.88
C THR A 107 -31.93 -4.96 -6.09
N ASP A 108 -31.44 -5.39 -7.26
CA ASP A 108 -32.26 -5.47 -8.48
C ASP A 108 -33.42 -6.47 -8.32
N TRP A 109 -33.19 -7.58 -7.59
CA TRP A 109 -34.24 -8.56 -7.32
C TRP A 109 -35.44 -7.97 -6.57
N VAL A 110 -35.22 -6.98 -5.70
CA VAL A 110 -36.31 -6.33 -4.95
C VAL A 110 -37.20 -5.57 -5.91
N ILE A 111 -36.60 -4.80 -6.83
CA ILE A 111 -37.32 -4.01 -7.82
C ILE A 111 -38.11 -4.93 -8.74
N ILE A 112 -37.47 -5.98 -9.27
CA ILE A 112 -38.11 -6.95 -10.16
C ILE A 112 -39.31 -7.60 -9.46
N LYS A 113 -39.13 -8.06 -8.21
CA LYS A 113 -40.19 -8.71 -7.43
C LYS A 113 -41.46 -7.85 -7.33
N PHE A 114 -41.34 -6.57 -6.98
CA PHE A 114 -42.51 -5.70 -6.84
C PHE A 114 -43.16 -5.36 -8.18
N LEU A 115 -42.36 -5.10 -9.21
CA LEU A 115 -42.87 -4.80 -10.56
C LEU A 115 -43.60 -6.00 -11.17
N GLU A 116 -43.07 -7.21 -11.04
CA GLU A 116 -43.72 -8.44 -11.52
C GLU A 116 -45.03 -8.74 -10.78
N ALA A 117 -45.11 -8.39 -9.50
CA ALA A 117 -46.34 -8.48 -8.72
C ALA A 117 -47.38 -7.39 -9.07
N GLY A 118 -47.07 -6.46 -9.99
CA GLY A 118 -47.91 -5.31 -10.28
C GLY A 118 -48.06 -4.34 -9.10
N GLN A 119 -47.10 -4.37 -8.17
CA GLN A 119 -47.10 -3.56 -6.95
C GLN A 119 -46.11 -2.40 -7.07
N ALA A 120 -46.38 -1.32 -6.34
CA ALA A 120 -45.41 -0.25 -6.18
C ALA A 120 -44.19 -0.75 -5.39
N VAL A 121 -42.98 -0.39 -5.84
CA VAL A 121 -41.75 -0.61 -5.06
C VAL A 121 -41.82 0.24 -3.79
N PRO A 122 -41.46 -0.30 -2.61
CA PRO A 122 -41.43 0.48 -1.39
C PRO A 122 -40.50 1.69 -1.49
N ALA A 123 -40.90 2.77 -0.82
CA ALA A 123 -40.23 4.07 -0.94
C ALA A 123 -38.78 4.01 -0.46
N GLU A 124 -38.49 3.25 0.58
CA GLU A 124 -37.16 3.05 1.15
C GLU A 124 -36.17 2.43 0.15
N TRP A 125 -36.63 1.47 -0.67
CA TRP A 125 -35.78 0.85 -1.71
C TRP A 125 -35.51 1.81 -2.86
N THR A 126 -36.52 2.58 -3.25
CA THR A 126 -36.38 3.61 -4.28
C THR A 126 -35.41 4.70 -3.83
N ALA A 127 -35.58 5.19 -2.59
CA ALA A 127 -34.71 6.19 -1.98
C ALA A 127 -33.26 5.68 -1.83
N TYR A 128 -33.07 4.46 -1.35
CA TYR A 128 -31.74 3.84 -1.22
C TYR A 128 -31.00 3.77 -2.56
N ARG A 129 -31.66 3.25 -3.61
CA ARG A 129 -31.05 3.12 -4.93
C ARG A 129 -30.82 4.47 -5.60
N GLN A 130 -31.65 5.47 -5.31
CA GLN A 130 -31.44 6.83 -5.78
C GLN A 130 -30.24 7.46 -5.07
N ALA A 131 -30.15 7.33 -3.75
CA ALA A 131 -29.01 7.81 -2.97
C ALA A 131 -27.68 7.22 -3.46
N LEU A 132 -27.63 5.93 -3.84
CA LEU A 132 -26.45 5.32 -4.45
C LEU A 132 -26.04 5.98 -5.78
N ARG A 133 -27.00 6.42 -6.59
CA ARG A 133 -26.74 7.09 -7.87
C ARG A 133 -26.36 8.55 -7.70
N ASP A 134 -26.93 9.19 -6.68
CA ASP A 134 -26.72 10.59 -6.34
C ASP A 134 -25.43 10.83 -5.55
N LEU A 135 -24.71 9.78 -5.17
CA LEU A 135 -23.44 9.95 -4.49
C LEU A 135 -22.49 10.84 -5.31
N PRO A 136 -21.73 11.75 -4.66
CA PRO A 136 -21.07 12.83 -5.35
C PRO A 136 -20.06 12.35 -6.42
N THR A 137 -19.90 13.15 -7.46
CA THR A 137 -18.81 13.02 -8.44
C THR A 137 -17.48 13.60 -7.93
N ILE A 138 -17.46 14.10 -6.69
CA ILE A 138 -16.28 14.62 -6.01
C ILE A 138 -16.33 14.07 -4.58
N VAL A 139 -15.78 12.89 -4.37
CA VAL A 139 -15.73 12.24 -3.06
C VAL A 139 -14.29 12.20 -2.62
N ASP A 140 -14.01 12.69 -1.41
CA ASP A 140 -12.85 12.24 -0.66
C ASP A 140 -13.01 10.73 -0.42
N PHE A 141 -12.19 9.93 -1.11
CA PHE A 141 -12.28 8.46 -1.07
C PHE A 141 -11.94 7.88 0.31
N ASN A 142 -11.49 8.70 1.25
CA ASN A 142 -11.21 8.30 2.61
C ASN A 142 -12.50 8.36 3.45
N GLY A 143 -13.28 7.28 3.42
CA GLY A 143 -14.41 7.10 4.34
C GLY A 143 -15.74 7.67 3.86
N LEU A 144 -16.16 7.32 2.65
CA LEU A 144 -17.53 7.60 2.22
C LEU A 144 -18.54 6.72 2.98
N ASP A 145 -19.49 7.38 3.65
CA ASP A 145 -20.66 6.72 4.21
C ASP A 145 -21.60 6.29 3.08
N TRP A 146 -21.58 5.00 2.75
CA TRP A 146 -22.55 4.44 1.81
C TRP A 146 -23.97 4.53 2.39
N PRO A 147 -25.00 4.77 1.56
CA PRO A 147 -26.38 4.70 2.01
C PRO A 147 -26.64 3.37 2.73
N VAL A 148 -27.42 3.41 3.81
CA VAL A 148 -27.76 2.21 4.58
C VAL A 148 -28.81 1.42 3.81
N LYS A 149 -28.51 0.15 3.54
CA LYS A 149 -29.42 -0.76 2.86
C LYS A 149 -30.69 -0.99 3.72
N PRO A 150 -31.90 -0.87 3.15
CA PRO A 150 -33.14 -1.21 3.85
C PRO A 150 -33.17 -2.70 4.27
N THR A 151 -33.96 -2.99 5.30
CA THR A 151 -34.21 -4.34 5.82
C THR A 151 -35.45 -4.97 5.23
#